data_AF-A0A6A3CIQ0-F1
#
_entry.id   AF-A0A6A3CIQ0-F1
#
_cell.length_a   1.000
_cell.length_b   1.000
_cell.length_c   1.000
_cell.angle_alpha   90.00
_cell.angle_beta   90.00
_cell.angle_gamma   90.00
#
_symmetry.space_group_name_H-M   'P 1'
#
loop_
_entity.id
_entity.type
_entity.pdbx_description
1 polymer ?
#
loop_
_entity_poly.entity_id
_entity_poly.type
_entity_poly.pdbx_seq_one_letter_code
_entity_poly.pdbx_strand_id
1 'polypeptide(L)'
;MRQDRPRATRDRLDQGSYAPKPPHLVWYKGQRYVHALDAKEEPPKVVPGSEISFFKNGLCQGVAFKDLFGGRYYPAASMYTLPNQPNCVVKFNFGPDFECYPEEFGGRPLPRPMVEVPYHGFDNQVENGVAN
;
A
#
# COMPACT_ATOMS: atom_id res chain seq x y z
N MET A 1 29.48 -27.26 -23.14
CA MET A 1 29.62 -25.91 -22.56
C MET A 1 28.25 -25.47 -22.08
N ARG A 2 28.03 -25.44 -20.77
CA ARG A 2 26.82 -24.87 -20.18
C ARG A 2 27.07 -23.38 -20.02
N GLN A 3 26.34 -22.53 -20.74
CA GLN A 3 26.37 -21.10 -20.48
C GLN A 3 25.59 -20.85 -19.18
N ASP A 4 26.31 -20.44 -18.15
CA ASP A 4 25.74 -19.93 -16.92
C ASP A 4 24.93 -18.66 -17.23
N ARG A 5 23.60 -18.75 -17.06
CA ARG A 5 22.75 -17.56 -17.01
C ARG A 5 23.06 -16.81 -15.71
N PRO A 6 23.29 -15.49 -15.75
CA PRO A 6 23.49 -14.72 -14.53
C PRO A 6 22.21 -14.79 -13.69
N ARG A 7 22.34 -15.34 -12.49
CA ARG A 7 21.32 -15.35 -11.45
C ARG A 7 21.09 -13.89 -11.07
N ALA A 8 19.94 -13.34 -11.46
CA ALA A 8 19.52 -12.00 -11.02
C ALA A 8 19.68 -11.92 -9.50
N THR A 9 20.63 -11.10 -9.07
CA THR A 9 20.81 -10.74 -7.67
C THR A 9 19.52 -10.03 -7.27
N ARG A 10 18.65 -10.75 -6.57
CA ARG A 10 17.58 -10.14 -5.79
C ARG A 10 18.28 -9.31 -4.72
N ASP A 11 18.58 -8.05 -5.05
CA ASP A 11 18.79 -7.04 -4.02
C ASP A 11 17.50 -7.07 -3.20
N ARG A 12 17.61 -7.70 -2.03
CA ARG A 12 16.52 -7.86 -1.09
C ARG A 12 16.22 -6.44 -0.62
N LEU A 13 15.23 -5.80 -1.26
CA LEU A 13 14.76 -4.48 -0.86
C LEU A 13 14.60 -4.48 0.65
N ASP A 14 15.35 -3.62 1.34
CA ASP A 14 15.26 -3.45 2.77
C ASP A 14 13.91 -2.79 3.08
N GLN A 15 12.87 -3.61 3.21
CA GLN A 15 11.48 -3.19 3.44
C GLN A 15 11.36 -2.29 4.68
N GLY A 16 12.25 -2.42 5.66
CA GLY A 16 12.25 -1.59 6.86
C GLY A 16 12.58 -0.12 6.59
N SER A 17 13.44 0.16 5.60
CA SER A 17 13.91 1.52 5.32
C SER A 17 12.86 2.46 4.72
N TYR A 18 11.75 1.90 4.21
CA TYR A 18 10.65 2.65 3.58
C TYR A 18 9.33 2.55 4.35
N ALA A 19 9.30 1.80 5.46
CA ALA A 19 8.11 1.66 6.28
C ALA A 19 7.82 2.99 7.02
N PRO A 20 6.55 3.43 7.10
CA PRO A 20 6.21 4.59 7.90
C PRO A 20 6.53 4.32 9.38
N LYS A 21 6.94 5.37 10.09
CA LYS A 21 7.15 5.29 11.54
C LYS A 21 5.84 4.87 12.23
N PRO A 22 5.90 4.05 13.29
CA PRO A 22 4.72 3.73 14.08
C PRO A 22 4.08 5.03 14.60
N PRO A 23 2.74 5.18 14.53
CA PRO A 23 2.09 6.38 15.03
C PRO A 23 2.20 6.46 16.55
N HIS A 24 2.34 7.69 17.05
CA HIS A 24 2.20 7.98 18.47
C HIS A 24 0.71 8.00 18.83
N LEU A 25 0.32 7.31 19.91
CA LEU A 25 -1.06 7.16 20.34
C LEU A 25 -1.26 7.81 21.72
N VAL A 26 -2.30 8.62 21.83
CA VAL A 26 -2.70 9.28 23.09
C VAL A 26 -4.11 8.87 23.51
N TRP A 27 -4.34 8.79 24.81
CA TRP A 27 -5.67 8.59 25.38
C TRP A 27 -6.36 9.93 25.58
N TYR A 28 -7.57 10.09 25.02
CA TYR A 28 -8.40 11.27 25.21
C TYR A 28 -9.87 10.88 25.29
N LYS A 29 -10.56 11.31 26.35
CA LYS A 29 -12.00 11.03 26.59
C LYS A 29 -12.38 9.54 26.45
N GLY A 30 -11.55 8.64 26.97
CA GLY A 30 -11.80 7.20 26.94
C GLY A 30 -11.66 6.56 25.54
N GLN A 31 -11.13 7.29 24.56
CA GLN A 31 -10.83 6.81 23.21
C GLN A 31 -9.34 7.04 22.91
N ARG A 32 -8.80 6.27 21.95
CA ARG A 32 -7.42 6.40 21.48
C ARG A 32 -7.37 7.28 20.23
N TYR A 33 -6.48 8.26 20.22
CA TYR A 33 -6.26 9.15 19.08
C TYR A 33 -4.81 9.05 18.61
N VAL A 34 -4.61 9.15 17.29
CA VAL A 34 -3.28 9.32 16.69
C VAL A 34 -2.83 10.75 16.94
N HIS A 35 -1.66 10.92 17.57
CA HIS A 35 -1.00 12.20 17.72
C HIS A 35 0.11 12.31 16.68
N ALA A 36 -0.03 13.25 15.74
CA ALA A 36 1.07 13.62 14.88
C ALA A 36 2.05 14.43 15.73
N LEU A 37 3.26 13.93 15.93
CA LEU A 37 4.35 14.73 16.50
C LEU A 37 4.74 15.78 15.45
N ASP A 38 4.97 17.03 15.88
CA ASP A 38 5.49 18.13 15.06
C ASP A 38 6.96 17.89 14.59
N ALA A 39 7.34 16.65 14.37
CA ALA A 39 8.62 16.32 13.77
C ALA A 39 8.59 16.80 12.31
N LYS A 40 9.58 17.60 11.91
CA LYS A 40 9.92 17.78 10.50
C LYS A 40 10.18 16.39 9.92
N GLU A 41 9.17 15.78 9.30
CA GLU A 41 9.36 14.51 8.60
C GLU A 41 10.32 14.74 7.44
N GLU A 42 11.37 13.92 7.38
CA GLU A 42 12.18 13.88 6.17
C GLU A 42 11.26 13.50 5.00
N PRO A 43 11.45 14.11 3.82
CA PRO A 43 10.66 13.74 2.65
C PRO A 43 10.82 12.24 2.39
N PRO A 44 9.72 11.52 2.10
CA PRO A 44 9.79 10.09 1.91
C PRO A 44 10.80 9.70 0.82
N LYS A 45 11.57 8.64 1.05
CA LYS A 45 12.56 8.15 0.09
C LYS A 45 11.86 7.39 -1.04
N VAL A 46 12.29 7.60 -2.28
CA VAL A 46 11.82 6.81 -3.43
C VAL A 46 12.21 5.34 -3.28
N VAL A 47 11.31 4.41 -3.60
CA VAL A 47 11.54 2.97 -3.69
C VAL A 47 11.87 2.60 -5.15
N PRO A 48 13.13 2.34 -5.49
CA PRO A 48 13.52 2.10 -6.89
C PRO A 48 12.87 0.84 -7.47
N GLY A 49 12.37 0.95 -8.69
CA GLY A 49 11.72 -0.17 -9.39
C GLY A 49 10.32 -0.52 -8.88
N SER A 50 9.78 0.26 -7.94
CA SER A 50 8.36 0.17 -7.58
C SER A 50 7.48 0.72 -8.71
N GLU A 51 6.27 0.19 -8.86
CA GLU A 51 5.34 0.67 -9.86
C GLU A 51 3.87 0.44 -9.48
N ILE A 52 2.98 1.21 -10.11
CA ILE A 52 1.52 0.97 -10.13
C ILE A 52 1.12 0.72 -11.58
N SER A 53 0.61 -0.47 -11.85
CA SER A 53 0.08 -0.87 -13.16
C SER A 53 -1.43 -1.03 -13.11
N PHE A 54 -2.13 -0.62 -14.17
CA PHE A 54 -3.58 -0.74 -14.27
C PHE A 54 -4.00 -1.85 -15.22
N PHE A 55 -5.11 -2.51 -14.89
CA PHE A 55 -5.75 -3.53 -15.71
C PHE A 55 -7.22 -3.16 -15.92
N LYS A 56 -7.71 -3.34 -17.15
CA LYS A 56 -9.12 -3.18 -17.49
C LYS A 56 -9.63 -4.53 -17.96
N ASN A 57 -10.55 -5.13 -17.20
CA ASN A 57 -11.12 -6.45 -17.49
C ASN A 57 -10.03 -7.51 -17.77
N GLY A 58 -8.99 -7.56 -16.93
CA GLY A 58 -7.86 -8.50 -17.08
C GLY A 58 -6.76 -8.07 -18.05
N LEU A 59 -6.98 -7.04 -18.90
CA LEU A 59 -5.99 -6.57 -19.88
C LEU A 59 -5.13 -5.43 -19.32
N CYS A 60 -3.81 -5.59 -19.39
CA CYS A 60 -2.85 -4.58 -18.94
C CYS A 60 -2.97 -3.27 -19.74
N GLN A 61 -3.18 -2.16 -19.03
CA GLN A 61 -3.23 -0.80 -19.60
C GLN A 61 -1.87 -0.07 -19.52
N GLY A 62 -0.88 -0.72 -18.91
CA GLY A 62 0.46 -0.18 -18.71
C GLY A 62 0.71 0.33 -17.29
N VAL A 63 1.89 0.93 -17.12
CA VAL A 63 2.39 1.48 -15.86
C VAL A 63 1.95 2.94 -15.73
N ALA A 64 1.21 3.28 -14.67
CA ALA A 64 0.81 4.66 -14.39
C ALA A 64 1.86 5.42 -13.59
N PHE A 65 2.51 4.76 -12.64
CA PHE A 65 3.54 5.37 -11.80
C PHE A 65 4.72 4.43 -11.65
N LYS A 66 5.93 4.99 -11.62
CA LYS A 66 7.18 4.30 -11.31
C LYS A 66 7.88 5.04 -10.19
N ASP A 67 8.74 4.33 -9.46
CA ASP A 67 9.62 4.90 -8.45
C ASP A 67 8.82 5.70 -7.40
N LEU A 68 7.84 5.01 -6.80
CA LEU A 68 6.98 5.54 -5.76
C LEU A 68 7.78 5.97 -4.54
N PHE A 69 7.30 7.01 -3.87
CA PHE A 69 7.77 7.34 -2.54
C PHE A 69 7.46 6.22 -1.54
N GLY A 70 8.37 6.00 -0.60
CA GLY A 70 8.22 5.03 0.48
C GLY A 70 7.09 5.42 1.40
N GLY A 71 6.33 4.43 1.85
CA GLY A 71 5.20 4.65 2.74
C GLY A 71 4.17 3.54 2.62
N ARG A 72 3.08 3.71 3.36
CA ARG A 72 1.94 2.79 3.31
C ARG A 72 0.85 3.37 2.44
N TYR A 73 0.52 2.64 1.36
CA TYR A 73 -0.54 3.00 0.42
C TYR A 73 -1.78 2.18 0.70
N TYR A 74 -2.93 2.84 0.70
CA TYR A 74 -4.23 2.22 0.86
C TYR A 74 -5.03 2.38 -0.44
N PRO A 75 -5.69 1.32 -0.96
CA PRO A 75 -6.60 1.46 -2.08
C PRO A 75 -7.69 2.48 -1.74
N ALA A 76 -7.89 3.45 -2.64
CA ALA A 76 -8.84 4.53 -2.43
C ALA A 76 -9.61 4.80 -3.73
N ALA A 77 -10.86 5.23 -3.59
CA ALA A 77 -11.67 5.72 -4.68
C ALA A 77 -12.25 7.07 -4.27
N SER A 78 -12.24 8.01 -5.21
CA SER A 78 -12.95 9.27 -5.07
C SER A 78 -14.13 9.26 -6.03
N MET A 79 -15.29 9.71 -5.54
CA MET A 79 -16.54 9.69 -6.29
C MET A 79 -16.96 11.11 -6.57
N TYR A 80 -17.28 11.40 -7.83
CA TYR A 80 -17.84 12.67 -8.25
C TYR A 80 -19.12 12.40 -9.04
N THR A 81 -20.21 13.09 -8.67
CA THR A 81 -21.52 12.97 -9.33
C THR A 81 -21.97 14.35 -9.77
N LEU A 82 -22.38 14.49 -11.03
CA LEU A 82 -22.93 15.74 -11.54
C LEU A 82 -24.36 15.99 -11.03
N PRO A 83 -24.83 17.24 -10.99
CA PRO A 83 -26.23 17.54 -10.72
C PRO A 83 -27.16 16.77 -11.66
N ASN A 84 -28.28 16.27 -11.13
CA ASN A 84 -29.30 15.52 -11.88
C ASN A 84 -28.81 14.21 -12.54
N GLN A 85 -27.66 13.68 -12.12
CA GLN A 85 -27.18 12.36 -12.52
C GLN A 85 -27.34 11.35 -11.37
N PRO A 86 -27.48 10.05 -11.65
CA PRO A 86 -27.46 9.04 -10.61
C PRO A 86 -26.11 9.02 -9.89
N ASN A 87 -26.13 8.63 -8.61
CA ASN A 87 -24.93 8.55 -7.79
C ASN A 87 -23.86 7.64 -8.42
N CYS A 88 -22.62 8.13 -8.45
CA CYS A 88 -21.46 7.28 -8.71
C CYS A 88 -21.33 6.24 -7.58
N VAL A 89 -21.29 4.96 -7.94
CA VAL A 89 -21.11 3.84 -7.00
C VAL A 89 -19.89 3.05 -7.40
N VAL A 90 -18.99 2.81 -6.44
CA VAL A 90 -17.80 1.98 -6.60
C VAL A 90 -17.81 0.90 -5.52
N LYS A 91 -17.51 -0.34 -5.90
CA LYS A 91 -17.32 -1.45 -4.97
C LYS A 91 -15.87 -1.93 -5.08
N PHE A 92 -15.18 -1.99 -3.95
CA PHE A 92 -13.90 -2.67 -3.86
C PHE A 92 -14.12 -4.17 -3.73
N ASN A 93 -13.44 -4.94 -4.58
CA ASN A 93 -13.30 -6.38 -4.43
C ASN A 93 -11.83 -6.69 -4.09
N PHE A 94 -11.56 -7.07 -2.83
CA PHE A 94 -10.21 -7.37 -2.36
C PHE A 94 -9.79 -8.82 -2.60
N GLY A 95 -10.62 -9.61 -3.28
CA GLY A 95 -10.42 -11.04 -3.54
C GLY A 95 -10.99 -11.94 -2.44
N PRO A 96 -10.75 -13.25 -2.52
CA PRO A 96 -9.89 -13.92 -3.50
C PRO A 96 -10.52 -14.08 -4.89
N ASP A 97 -11.85 -13.98 -4.99
CA ASP A 97 -12.59 -14.21 -6.22
C ASP A 97 -12.67 -12.93 -7.05
N PHE A 98 -12.01 -12.91 -8.22
CA PHE A 98 -12.00 -11.77 -9.13
C PHE A 98 -12.80 -12.08 -10.40
N GLU A 99 -13.64 -11.13 -10.84
CA GLU A 99 -14.41 -11.26 -12.09
C GLU A 99 -13.51 -11.32 -13.32
N CYS A 100 -12.43 -10.55 -13.32
CA CYS A 100 -11.46 -10.49 -14.42
C CYS A 100 -10.04 -10.46 -13.86
N TYR A 101 -9.51 -11.63 -13.49
CA TYR A 101 -8.12 -11.76 -13.08
C TYR A 101 -7.18 -11.58 -14.29
N PRO A 102 -6.05 -10.87 -14.18
CA PRO A 102 -5.14 -10.68 -15.32
C PRO A 102 -4.55 -11.99 -15.84
N GLU A 103 -4.57 -12.17 -17.16
CA GLU A 103 -3.98 -13.34 -17.84
C GLU A 103 -2.46 -13.24 -17.97
N GLU A 104 -1.95 -12.01 -18.16
CA GLU A 104 -0.52 -11.74 -18.34
C GLU A 104 -0.06 -10.55 -17.48
N PHE A 105 1.07 -10.76 -16.79
CA PHE A 105 1.69 -9.76 -15.94
C PHE A 105 2.91 -9.10 -16.58
N GLY A 106 3.24 -9.41 -17.85
CA GLY A 106 4.36 -8.81 -18.58
C GLY A 106 5.71 -9.00 -17.88
N GLY A 107 5.95 -10.19 -17.34
CA GLY A 107 7.16 -10.53 -16.58
C GLY A 107 7.19 -10.03 -15.13
N ARG A 108 6.14 -9.34 -14.65
CA ARG A 108 6.03 -8.93 -13.25
C ARG A 108 5.76 -10.12 -12.33
N PRO A 109 6.12 -10.03 -11.04
CA PRO A 109 5.71 -11.01 -10.04
C PRO A 109 4.18 -11.13 -9.97
N LEU A 110 3.67 -12.32 -9.69
CA LEU A 110 2.26 -12.53 -9.41
C LEU A 110 1.87 -11.78 -8.13
N PRO A 111 0.85 -10.90 -8.17
CA PRO A 111 0.40 -10.18 -6.99
C PRO A 111 -0.34 -11.12 -6.03
N ARG A 112 -0.36 -10.75 -4.75
CA ARG A 112 -1.24 -11.37 -3.75
C ARG A 112 -2.52 -10.54 -3.60
N PRO A 113 -3.70 -11.16 -3.46
CA PRO A 113 -4.95 -10.46 -3.19
C PRO A 113 -4.89 -9.58 -1.94
N MET A 114 -5.60 -8.45 -1.95
CA MET A 114 -5.63 -7.52 -0.81
C MET A 114 -6.27 -8.15 0.44
N VAL A 115 -7.16 -9.14 0.29
CA VAL A 115 -7.73 -9.89 1.42
C VAL A 115 -6.67 -10.65 2.24
N GLU A 116 -5.51 -10.95 1.65
CA GLU A 116 -4.42 -11.63 2.33
C GLU A 116 -3.48 -10.68 3.09
N VAL A 117 -3.65 -9.37 2.94
CA VAL A 117 -2.83 -8.40 3.67
C VAL A 117 -3.12 -8.55 5.16
N PRO A 118 -2.11 -8.88 6.00
CA PRO A 118 -2.34 -9.02 7.42
C PRO A 118 -2.91 -7.73 8.00
N TYR A 119 -3.90 -7.83 8.88
CA TYR A 119 -4.35 -6.66 9.62
C TYR A 119 -3.22 -6.18 10.52
N HIS A 120 -2.54 -5.11 10.12
CA HIS A 120 -1.56 -4.43 10.96
C HIS A 120 -2.33 -3.56 11.94
N GLY A 121 -2.98 -4.22 12.92
CA GLY A 121 -3.49 -3.53 14.10
C GLY A 121 -2.35 -2.76 14.77
N PHE A 122 -2.64 -1.57 15.29
CA PHE A 122 -1.62 -0.76 15.95
C PHE A 122 -1.13 -1.49 17.21
N ASP A 123 0.14 -1.93 17.21
CA ASP A 123 0.79 -2.54 18.36
C ASP A 123 0.95 -1.53 19.50
N ASN A 124 0.51 -1.94 20.69
CA ASN A 124 0.22 -1.12 21.86
C ASN A 124 1.47 -0.75 22.68
N GLN A 125 2.37 0.13 22.20
CA GLN A 125 3.30 0.79 23.11
C GLN A 125 2.67 2.07 23.68
N VAL A 126 2.50 2.07 25.00
CA VAL A 126 1.72 3.04 25.77
C VAL A 126 2.66 4.02 26.45
N GLU A 127 2.53 5.30 26.18
CA GLU A 127 3.23 6.36 26.90
C GLU A 127 2.24 7.10 27.79
N ASN A 128 1.80 6.46 28.87
CA ASN A 128 1.07 7.10 29.96
C ASN A 128 1.32 6.32 31.26
N GLY A 129 2.52 6.49 31.80
CA GLY A 129 2.76 6.28 33.22
C GLY A 129 2.40 7.57 33.97
N VAL A 130 1.25 7.59 34.63
CA VAL A 130 1.06 8.43 35.81
C VAL A 130 0.67 7.49 36.93
N ALA A 131 1.67 7.10 37.71
CA ALA A 131 1.45 6.53 39.03
C ALA A 131 0.82 7.62 39.90
N ASN A 132 -0.37 7.33 40.43
CA ASN A 132 -0.84 7.88 41.70
C ASN A 132 -1.11 6.69 42.63
#